data_AF-A0A3M7QTS4-F1
#
_entry.id   AF-A0A3M7QTS4-F1
#
_cell.length_a   1.000
_cell.length_b   1.000
_cell.length_c   1.000
_cell.angle_alpha   90.00
_cell.angle_beta   90.00
_cell.angle_gamma   90.00
#
_symmetry.space_group_name_H-M   'P 1'
#
loop_
_entity.id
_entity.type
_entity.pdbx_description
1 polymer ?
#
loop_
_entity_poly.entity_id
_entity_poly.type
_entity_poly.pdbx_seq_one_letter_code
_entity_poly.pdbx_strand_id
1 'polypeptide(L)'
;MYLLDADEFKFKKKRFDKDIEKKICKQFNYKRSFDGLKREVDLRREEIKYMINKKIDDYYNGLLEKIDIERNLKLKELEERIQQIETLNLVKFDANKNLEISSKLDFFEKNKNEIENEPKFKLTDSCEEIDIKKIFGEFNIRENIIQLTINNFSLLKDRKNFILYSKKCIVRNFEWFIKTRLNEDDGEMEFYLFCNSIEKSNVFSVKVNAESDLKNFSRYGYPKFTNINEIMNPAKGYYDTNEDLITLKANLKAELPLKKRKNRKKGKKNNYLTFSACKTDHQSQK
;
A
#
# COMPACT_ATOMS: atom_id res chain seq x y z
N MET A 1 -34.43 -9.92 80.15
CA MET A 1 -34.10 -8.72 79.37
C MET A 1 -32.73 -8.26 79.86
N TYR A 2 -31.65 -8.61 79.16
CA TYR A 2 -30.30 -8.28 79.59
C TYR A 2 -30.00 -6.83 79.22
N LEU A 3 -29.95 -5.96 80.23
CA LEU A 3 -29.40 -4.61 80.07
C LEU A 3 -27.91 -4.78 79.78
N LEU A 4 -27.54 -4.57 78.51
CA LEU A 4 -26.14 -4.47 78.13
C LEU A 4 -25.49 -3.35 78.92
N ASP A 5 -24.35 -3.65 79.52
CA ASP A 5 -23.56 -2.71 80.32
C ASP A 5 -23.19 -1.49 79.46
N ALA A 6 -23.50 -0.29 79.97
CA ALA A 6 -23.27 0.96 79.26
C ALA A 6 -21.79 1.14 78.88
N ASP A 7 -20.89 0.57 79.68
CA ASP A 7 -19.45 0.61 79.43
C ASP A 7 -19.04 -0.30 78.26
N GLU A 8 -19.69 -1.45 78.08
CA GLU A 8 -19.46 -2.34 76.93
C GLU A 8 -19.88 -1.66 75.62
N PHE A 9 -21.03 -0.95 75.65
CA PHE A 9 -21.49 -0.19 74.49
C PHE A 9 -20.54 0.96 74.14
N LYS A 10 -20.06 1.70 75.15
CA LYS A 10 -19.10 2.80 74.97
C LYS A 10 -17.77 2.31 74.41
N PHE A 11 -17.30 1.15 74.84
CA PHE A 11 -16.08 0.52 74.33
C PHE A 11 -16.24 0.07 72.87
N LYS A 12 -17.35 -0.59 72.53
CA LYS A 12 -17.66 -1.01 71.15
C LYS A 12 -17.75 0.19 70.20
N LYS A 13 -18.40 1.28 70.62
CA LYS A 13 -18.49 2.52 69.85
C LYS A 13 -17.11 3.11 69.55
N LYS A 14 -16.24 3.25 70.56
CA LYS A 14 -14.88 3.78 70.39
C LYS A 14 -14.02 2.93 69.45
N ARG A 15 -14.22 1.60 69.44
CA ARG A 15 -13.52 0.69 68.52
C ARG A 15 -14.01 0.88 67.08
N PHE A 16 -15.32 1.00 66.90
CA PHE A 16 -15.94 1.22 65.60
C PHE A 16 -15.50 2.57 64.98
N ASP A 17 -15.47 3.64 65.77
CA ASP A 17 -15.03 4.97 65.30
C ASP A 17 -13.57 4.94 64.80
N LYS A 18 -12.67 4.27 65.52
CA LYS A 18 -11.27 4.07 65.08
C LYS A 18 -11.15 3.26 63.79
N ASP A 19 -12.00 2.25 63.60
CA ASP A 19 -12.00 1.44 62.38
C ASP A 19 -12.53 2.22 61.17
N ILE A 20 -13.49 3.14 61.38
CA ILE A 20 -13.96 4.08 60.36
C ILE A 20 -12.84 5.05 59.97
N GLU A 21 -12.19 5.71 60.94
CA GLU A 21 -11.08 6.63 60.66
C GLU A 21 -9.95 5.95 59.88
N LYS A 22 -9.59 4.71 60.24
CA LYS A 22 -8.56 3.93 59.54
C LYS A 22 -8.96 3.58 58.10
N LYS A 23 -10.25 3.31 57.83
CA LYS A 23 -10.77 3.08 56.46
C LYS A 23 -10.77 4.36 55.63
N ILE A 24 -11.18 5.48 56.21
CA ILE A 24 -11.17 6.80 55.55
C ILE A 24 -9.73 7.20 55.18
N CYS A 25 -8.78 7.10 56.11
CA CYS A 25 -7.37 7.41 55.85
C CYS A 25 -6.75 6.56 54.72
N LYS A 26 -7.13 5.27 54.61
CA LYS A 26 -6.70 4.41 53.50
C LYS A 26 -7.28 4.86 52.15
N GLN A 27 -8.54 5.27 52.11
CA GLN A 27 -9.17 5.80 50.88
C GLN A 27 -8.53 7.13 50.45
N PHE A 28 -8.25 8.03 51.39
CA PHE A 28 -7.58 9.30 51.08
C PHE A 28 -6.16 9.10 50.52
N ASN A 29 -5.39 8.16 51.09
CA ASN A 29 -4.06 7.82 50.58
C ASN A 29 -4.11 7.20 49.18
N TYR A 30 -5.14 6.39 48.87
CA TYR A 30 -5.34 5.84 47.53
C TYR A 30 -5.70 6.92 46.50
N LYS A 31 -6.57 7.87 46.87
CA LYS A 31 -6.95 8.96 45.96
C LYS A 31 -5.77 9.88 45.65
N ARG A 32 -4.95 10.21 46.67
CA ARG A 32 -3.75 11.03 46.49
C ARG A 32 -2.68 10.34 45.64
N SER A 33 -2.50 9.03 45.78
CA SER A 33 -1.56 8.28 44.94
C SER A 33 -2.06 8.13 43.50
N PHE A 34 -3.37 7.99 43.30
CA PHE A 34 -3.97 7.97 41.96
C PHE A 34 -3.80 9.29 41.21
N ASP A 35 -4.05 10.43 41.86
CA ASP A 35 -3.86 11.75 41.24
C ASP A 35 -2.39 12.01 40.90
N GLY A 36 -1.45 11.51 41.72
CA GLY A 36 -0.02 11.57 41.41
C GLY A 36 0.34 10.76 40.16
N LEU A 37 -0.13 9.52 40.08
CA LEU A 37 0.08 8.65 38.93
C LEU A 37 -0.54 9.23 37.65
N LYS A 38 -1.74 9.82 37.74
CA LYS A 38 -2.40 10.46 36.61
C LYS A 38 -1.55 11.61 36.04
N ARG A 39 -1.02 12.48 36.91
CA ARG A 39 -0.12 13.58 36.48
C ARG A 39 1.15 13.05 35.83
N GLU A 40 1.75 12.00 36.37
CA GLU A 40 2.95 11.39 35.79
C GLU A 40 2.66 10.79 34.41
N VAL A 41 1.52 10.10 34.25
CA VAL A 41 1.08 9.57 32.95
C VAL A 41 0.85 10.69 31.93
N ASP A 42 0.23 11.79 32.34
CA ASP A 42 -0.02 12.93 31.45
C ASP A 42 1.29 13.63 31.05
N LEU A 43 2.25 13.78 31.97
CA LEU A 43 3.60 14.28 31.64
C LEU A 43 4.32 13.37 30.63
N ARG A 44 4.29 12.05 30.84
CA ARG A 44 4.89 11.08 29.91
C ARG A 44 4.23 11.11 28.53
N ARG A 45 2.93 11.38 28.45
CA ARG A 45 2.21 11.52 27.16
C ARG A 45 2.70 12.74 26.40
N GLU A 46 2.88 13.88 27.06
CA GLU A 46 3.39 15.09 26.41
C GLU A 46 4.86 14.93 25.99
N GLU A 47 5.70 14.28 26.79
CA GLU A 47 7.08 13.93 26.40
C GLU A 47 7.12 13.07 25.13
N ILE A 48 6.28 12.02 25.05
CA ILE A 48 6.20 11.14 23.88
C ILE A 48 5.71 11.91 22.66
N LYS A 49 4.68 12.75 22.82
CA LYS A 49 4.14 13.59 21.75
C LYS A 49 5.21 14.54 21.20
N TYR A 50 5.96 15.21 22.08
CA TYR A 50 7.08 16.06 21.69
C TYR A 50 8.16 15.29 20.92
N MET A 51 8.58 14.11 21.40
CA MET A 51 9.58 13.30 20.71
C MET A 51 9.11 12.81 19.33
N ILE A 52 7.82 12.48 19.18
CA ILE A 52 7.25 12.07 17.89
C ILE A 52 7.25 13.24 16.92
N ASN A 53 6.78 14.41 17.34
CA ASN A 53 6.77 15.61 16.50
C ASN A 53 8.18 15.99 16.05
N LYS A 54 9.16 15.98 16.96
CA LYS A 54 10.55 16.22 16.61
C LYS A 54 11.08 15.27 15.53
N LYS A 55 10.79 13.97 15.65
CA LYS A 55 11.19 12.99 14.62
C LYS A 55 10.50 13.19 13.28
N ILE A 56 9.26 13.67 13.28
CA ILE A 56 8.52 14.02 12.08
C ILE A 56 9.17 15.24 11.40
N ASP A 57 9.48 16.28 12.18
CA ASP A 57 10.14 17.50 11.70
C ASP A 57 11.52 17.17 11.12
N ASP A 58 12.35 16.40 11.85
CA ASP A 58 13.67 15.95 11.40
C ASP A 58 13.58 15.17 10.07
N TYR A 59 12.55 14.32 9.91
CA TYR A 59 12.33 13.56 8.68
C TYR A 59 11.97 14.46 7.49
N TYR A 60 11.05 15.41 7.66
CA TYR A 60 10.64 16.32 6.59
C TYR A 60 11.77 17.30 6.22
N ASN A 61 12.54 17.79 7.19
CA ASN A 61 13.71 18.61 6.92
C ASN A 61 14.73 17.85 6.07
N GLY A 62 15.03 16.59 6.42
CA GLY A 62 15.93 15.76 5.62
C GLY A 62 15.40 15.40 4.22
N LEU A 63 14.08 15.39 4.01
CA LEU A 63 13.49 15.28 2.67
C LEU A 63 13.64 16.56 1.86
N LEU A 64 13.39 17.72 2.46
CA LEU A 64 13.54 19.03 1.82
C LEU A 64 14.98 19.26 1.37
N GLU A 65 15.96 18.94 2.22
CA GLU A 65 17.39 19.03 1.87
C GLU A 65 17.73 18.20 0.62
N LYS A 66 17.18 16.98 0.50
CA LYS A 66 17.40 16.14 -0.68
C LYS A 66 16.80 16.73 -1.95
N ILE A 67 15.60 17.31 -1.84
CA ILE A 67 14.93 17.98 -2.97
C ILE A 67 15.76 19.18 -3.43
N ASP A 68 16.27 19.98 -2.50
CA ASP A 68 17.10 21.14 -2.83
C ASP A 68 18.43 20.72 -3.49
N ILE A 69 19.07 19.66 -2.99
CA ILE A 69 20.28 19.10 -3.61
C ILE A 69 19.99 18.62 -5.05
N GLU A 70 18.92 17.85 -5.26
CA GLU A 70 18.55 17.35 -6.59
C GLU A 70 18.20 18.48 -7.56
N ARG A 71 17.47 19.50 -7.08
CA ARG A 71 17.14 20.69 -7.88
C ARG A 71 18.39 21.44 -8.31
N ASN A 72 19.33 21.66 -7.39
CA ASN A 72 20.58 22.36 -7.69
C ASN A 72 21.47 21.58 -8.66
N LEU A 73 21.51 20.25 -8.56
CA LEU A 73 22.22 19.39 -9.52
C LEU A 73 21.63 19.50 -10.93
N LYS A 74 20.30 19.43 -11.06
CA LYS A 74 19.61 19.57 -12.36
C LYS A 74 19.76 20.96 -12.96
N LEU A 75 19.73 22.01 -12.12
CA LEU A 75 19.96 23.38 -12.54
C LEU A 75 21.36 23.53 -13.13
N LYS A 76 22.38 23.02 -12.44
CA LYS A 76 23.77 23.06 -12.89
C LYS A 76 23.97 22.30 -14.22
N GLU A 77 23.38 21.12 -14.36
CA GLU A 77 23.43 20.37 -15.62
C GLU A 77 22.81 21.16 -16.78
N LEU A 78 21.70 21.88 -16.52
CA LEU A 78 21.03 22.71 -17.51
C LEU A 78 21.87 23.93 -17.89
N GLU A 79 22.51 24.60 -16.92
CA GLU A 79 23.45 25.70 -17.15
C GLU A 79 24.65 25.26 -18.02
N GLU A 80 25.22 24.08 -17.75
CA GLU A 80 26.31 23.52 -18.55
C GLU A 80 25.87 23.23 -20.00
N ARG A 81 24.67 22.70 -20.20
CA ARG A 81 24.10 22.48 -21.55
C ARG A 81 23.89 23.80 -22.31
N ILE A 82 23.43 24.86 -21.64
CA ILE A 82 23.27 26.18 -22.26
C ILE A 82 24.63 26.73 -22.73
N GLN A 83 25.66 26.66 -21.89
CA GLN A 83 27.02 27.10 -22.26
C GLN A 83 27.59 26.32 -23.45
N GLN A 84 27.31 25.01 -23.54
CA GLN A 84 27.70 24.20 -24.70
C GLN A 84 27.00 24.62 -25.99
N ILE A 85 25.72 25.01 -25.93
CA ILE A 85 24.97 25.49 -27.10
C ILE A 85 25.50 26.85 -27.56
N GLU A 86 25.77 27.77 -26.64
CA GLU A 86 26.33 29.09 -26.96
C GLU A 86 27.71 28.98 -27.64
N THR A 87 28.57 28.09 -27.14
CA THR A 87 29.89 27.84 -27.76
C THR A 87 29.77 27.18 -29.14
N LEU A 88 28.84 26.24 -29.34
CA LEU A 88 28.59 25.62 -30.66
C LEU A 88 28.05 26.62 -31.70
N ASN A 89 27.21 27.57 -31.29
CA ASN A 89 26.68 28.59 -32.18
C ASN A 89 27.77 29.58 -32.64
N LEU A 90 28.75 29.88 -31.78
CA LEU A 90 29.88 30.76 -32.13
C LEU A 90 30.89 30.09 -33.09
N VAL A 91 31.11 28.78 -32.98
CA VAL A 91 32.08 28.06 -33.83
C VAL A 91 31.53 27.78 -35.25
N LYS A 92 30.21 27.82 -35.45
CA LYS A 92 29.56 27.54 -36.75
C LYS A 92 29.39 28.75 -37.67
N PHE A 93 29.70 29.96 -37.22
CA PHE A 93 29.61 31.18 -38.04
C PHE A 93 30.95 31.64 -38.64
N ASP A 94 31.92 30.73 -38.78
CA ASP A 94 33.09 30.97 -39.60
C ASP A 94 32.73 30.69 -41.07
N ALA A 95 32.41 31.75 -41.83
CA ALA A 95 31.85 31.69 -43.18
C ALA A 95 32.70 30.87 -44.18
N ASN A 96 33.97 30.60 -43.87
CA ASN A 96 34.86 29.77 -44.68
C ASN A 96 34.57 28.26 -44.62
N LYS A 97 33.80 27.76 -43.63
CA LYS A 97 33.41 26.33 -43.54
C LYS A 97 32.08 25.96 -44.19
N ASN A 98 31.30 26.94 -44.68
CA ASN A 98 30.02 26.69 -45.36
C ASN A 98 30.16 25.92 -46.69
N LEU A 99 31.35 25.91 -47.29
CA LEU A 99 31.66 25.10 -48.48
C LEU A 99 31.76 23.60 -48.19
N GLU A 100 31.94 23.20 -46.93
CA GLU A 100 32.06 21.79 -46.51
C GLU A 100 30.71 21.18 -46.05
N ILE A 101 29.71 22.03 -45.79
CA ILE A 101 28.36 21.60 -45.37
C ILE A 101 27.52 21.18 -46.58
N SER A 102 27.67 21.84 -47.73
CA SER A 102 27.00 21.44 -48.98
C SER A 102 27.44 20.04 -49.43
N SER A 103 28.74 19.72 -49.35
CA SER A 103 29.26 18.40 -49.73
C SER A 103 28.81 17.28 -48.78
N LYS A 104 28.51 17.59 -47.51
CA LYS A 104 27.92 16.63 -46.55
C LYS A 104 26.43 16.41 -46.78
N LEU A 105 25.68 17.43 -47.20
CA LEU A 105 24.26 17.27 -47.56
C LEU A 105 24.09 16.35 -48.78
N ASP A 106 24.94 16.50 -49.79
CA ASP A 106 24.96 15.61 -50.97
C ASP A 106 25.26 14.15 -50.60
N PHE A 107 26.08 13.91 -49.57
CA PHE A 107 26.38 12.57 -49.07
C PHE A 107 25.18 11.91 -48.38
N PHE A 108 24.41 12.67 -47.59
CA PHE A 108 23.20 12.16 -46.95
C PHE A 108 22.06 11.92 -47.95
N GLU A 109 21.95 12.75 -48.98
CA GLU A 109 20.96 12.58 -50.03
C GLU A 109 21.26 11.34 -50.90
N LYS A 110 22.54 11.03 -51.16
CA LYS A 110 22.95 9.78 -51.81
C LYS A 110 22.67 8.53 -50.97
N ASN A 111 22.95 8.57 -49.66
CA ASN A 111 22.76 7.41 -48.79
C ASN A 111 21.28 7.14 -48.45
N LYS A 112 20.40 8.15 -48.55
CA LYS A 112 18.96 7.99 -48.35
C LYS A 112 18.33 7.04 -49.39
N ASN A 113 18.91 6.94 -50.58
CA ASN A 113 18.45 6.05 -51.64
C ASN A 113 18.94 4.59 -51.49
N GLU A 114 19.94 4.32 -50.64
CA GLU A 114 20.44 2.96 -50.40
C GLU A 114 19.72 2.25 -49.23
N ILE A 115 19.05 2.99 -48.34
CA ILE A 115 18.35 2.44 -47.15
C ILE A 115 16.97 1.83 -47.51
N GLU A 116 16.46 2.02 -48.73
CA GLU A 116 15.22 1.35 -49.18
C GLU A 116 15.38 -0.16 -49.42
N ASN A 117 16.59 -0.73 -49.30
CA ASN A 117 16.86 -2.16 -49.49
C ASN A 117 17.41 -2.86 -48.24
N GLU A 118 16.91 -2.55 -47.04
CA GLU A 118 17.20 -3.34 -45.83
C GLU A 118 16.22 -4.51 -45.61
N PRO A 119 16.71 -5.63 -45.03
CA PRO A 119 16.03 -6.92 -45.04
C PRO A 119 14.83 -6.95 -44.09
N LYS A 120 13.72 -7.52 -44.58
CA LYS A 120 12.52 -7.87 -43.81
C LYS A 120 12.86 -8.83 -42.66
N PHE A 121 13.27 -8.31 -41.51
CA PHE A 121 13.19 -9.05 -40.26
C PHE A 121 11.71 -9.21 -39.90
N LYS A 122 11.17 -10.42 -40.14
CA LYS A 122 9.91 -10.86 -39.53
C LYS A 122 10.16 -11.08 -38.04
N LEU A 123 9.97 -10.04 -37.24
CA LEU A 123 9.62 -10.21 -35.84
C LEU A 123 8.23 -10.86 -35.83
N THR A 124 8.17 -12.11 -35.38
CA THR A 124 6.92 -12.87 -35.30
C THR A 124 5.92 -12.14 -34.40
N ASP A 125 4.72 -11.98 -34.96
CA ASP A 125 3.56 -11.33 -34.38
C ASP A 125 3.23 -11.85 -32.96
N SER A 126 3.05 -10.93 -32.01
CA SER A 126 1.99 -11.01 -30.96
C SER A 126 2.12 -9.98 -29.84
N CYS A 127 2.97 -8.96 -29.97
CA CYS A 127 2.84 -7.76 -29.13
C CYS A 127 2.24 -6.65 -29.97
N GLU A 128 0.96 -6.79 -30.31
CA GLU A 128 0.13 -5.59 -30.50
C GLU A 128 0.44 -4.65 -29.34
N GLU A 129 0.75 -3.41 -29.67
CA GLU A 129 1.05 -2.33 -28.75
C GLU A 129 -0.23 -2.01 -27.97
N ILE A 130 -0.59 -2.91 -27.08
CA ILE A 130 -1.68 -2.73 -26.15
C ILE A 130 -1.24 -1.57 -25.29
N ASP A 131 -1.96 -0.46 -25.43
CA ASP A 131 -1.86 0.65 -24.50
C ASP A 131 -2.30 0.13 -23.13
N ILE A 132 -1.32 -0.37 -22.39
CA ILE A 132 -1.42 -0.91 -21.04
C ILE A 132 -2.34 0.01 -20.22
N LYS A 133 -2.19 1.34 -20.34
CA LYS A 133 -3.01 2.32 -19.62
C LYS A 133 -4.51 2.22 -19.92
N LYS A 134 -4.93 1.76 -21.09
CA LYS A 134 -6.35 1.55 -21.45
C LYS A 134 -6.93 0.26 -20.86
N ILE A 135 -6.10 -0.74 -20.57
CA ILE A 135 -6.53 -2.00 -19.92
C ILE A 135 -6.59 -1.86 -18.40
N PHE A 136 -5.68 -1.08 -17.81
CA PHE A 136 -5.72 -0.83 -16.37
C PHE A 136 -6.91 0.07 -16.02
N GLY A 137 -7.96 -0.55 -15.47
CA GLY A 137 -9.10 0.18 -14.94
C GLY A 137 -8.76 0.98 -13.69
N GLU A 138 -9.77 1.68 -13.18
CA GLU A 138 -9.62 2.55 -12.01
C GLU A 138 -9.37 1.74 -10.74
N PHE A 139 -8.50 2.29 -9.89
CA PHE A 139 -8.19 1.74 -8.58
C PHE A 139 -8.82 2.59 -7.50
N ASN A 140 -9.71 1.99 -6.71
CA ASN A 140 -10.37 2.66 -5.60
C ASN A 140 -10.02 1.96 -4.28
N ILE A 141 -9.64 2.75 -3.26
CA ILE A 141 -9.45 2.28 -1.89
C ILE A 141 -10.57 2.90 -1.05
N ARG A 142 -11.40 2.06 -0.44
CA ARG A 142 -12.35 2.48 0.60
C ARG A 142 -12.10 1.66 1.85
N GLU A 143 -11.71 2.32 2.95
CA GLU A 143 -11.72 1.78 4.33
C GLU A 143 -11.37 0.28 4.51
N ASN A 144 -10.31 -0.21 3.85
CA ASN A 144 -9.82 -1.60 3.83
C ASN A 144 -10.30 -2.50 2.68
N ILE A 145 -10.95 -1.98 1.65
CA ILE A 145 -11.28 -2.72 0.42
C ILE A 145 -10.27 -2.36 -0.66
N ILE A 146 -9.63 -3.38 -1.24
CA ILE A 146 -8.83 -3.26 -2.46
C ILE A 146 -9.69 -3.67 -3.62
N GLN A 147 -9.87 -2.79 -4.59
CA GLN A 147 -10.60 -3.06 -5.81
C GLN A 147 -9.69 -2.98 -7.03
N LEU A 148 -9.78 -3.96 -7.93
CA LEU A 148 -9.17 -3.95 -9.25
C LEU A 148 -10.27 -4.07 -10.30
N THR A 149 -10.51 -3.00 -11.04
CA THR A 149 -11.38 -3.02 -12.22
C THR A 149 -10.53 -3.29 -13.46
N ILE A 150 -10.96 -4.22 -14.29
CA ILE A 150 -10.27 -4.59 -15.54
C ILE A 150 -11.22 -4.24 -16.67
N ASN A 151 -10.84 -3.24 -17.47
CA ASN A 151 -11.61 -2.77 -18.61
C ASN A 151 -11.23 -3.54 -19.87
N ASN A 152 -12.13 -3.56 -20.84
CA ASN A 152 -12.01 -4.30 -22.08
C ASN A 152 -11.67 -5.78 -21.82
N PHE A 153 -12.36 -6.40 -20.86
CA PHE A 153 -12.04 -7.75 -20.37
C PHE A 153 -12.16 -8.80 -21.49
N SER A 154 -13.05 -8.60 -22.46
CA SER A 154 -13.22 -9.45 -23.63
C SER A 154 -11.92 -9.64 -24.43
N LEU A 155 -11.05 -8.60 -24.49
CA LEU A 155 -9.75 -8.65 -25.17
C LEU A 155 -8.76 -9.61 -24.51
N LEU A 156 -9.02 -10.02 -23.27
CA LEU A 156 -8.17 -10.95 -22.52
C LEU A 156 -8.54 -12.41 -22.75
N LYS A 157 -9.68 -12.69 -23.41
CA LYS A 157 -10.19 -14.06 -23.62
C LYS A 157 -9.21 -14.96 -24.37
N ASP A 158 -8.57 -14.41 -25.39
CA ASP A 158 -7.65 -15.14 -26.26
C ASP A 158 -6.18 -14.93 -25.88
N ARG A 159 -5.91 -14.16 -24.82
CA ARG A 159 -4.56 -13.82 -24.37
C ARG A 159 -4.01 -14.91 -23.47
N LYS A 160 -2.79 -15.33 -23.76
CA LYS A 160 -2.09 -16.39 -23.06
C LYS A 160 -1.19 -15.84 -21.97
N ASN A 161 -1.21 -16.49 -20.80
CA ASN A 161 -0.30 -16.18 -19.68
C ASN A 161 -0.30 -14.71 -19.23
N PHE A 162 -1.45 -14.05 -19.31
CA PHE A 162 -1.55 -12.63 -18.99
C PHE A 162 -1.58 -12.41 -17.48
N ILE A 163 -0.74 -11.49 -16.97
CA ILE A 163 -0.63 -11.19 -15.54
C ILE A 163 -0.99 -9.72 -15.32
N LEU A 164 -1.94 -9.48 -14.42
CA LEU A 164 -2.35 -8.15 -14.00
C LEU A 164 -2.07 -7.94 -12.52
N TYR A 165 -1.69 -6.70 -12.20
CA TYR A 165 -1.46 -6.25 -10.84
C TYR A 165 -2.35 -5.03 -10.55
N SER A 166 -2.98 -4.98 -9.38
CA SER A 166 -3.57 -3.73 -8.91
C SER A 166 -2.49 -2.75 -8.51
N LYS A 167 -2.88 -1.48 -8.40
CA LYS A 167 -2.06 -0.50 -7.68
C LYS A 167 -1.83 -0.99 -6.26
N LYS A 168 -0.64 -0.69 -5.74
CA LYS A 168 -0.24 -0.95 -4.36
C LYS A 168 -0.98 0.00 -3.42
N CYS A 169 -1.45 -0.49 -2.29
CA CYS A 169 -2.01 0.33 -1.22
C CYS A 169 -1.37 0.01 0.12
N ILE A 170 -1.24 1.01 0.99
CA ILE A 170 -0.64 0.84 2.31
C ILE A 170 -1.74 0.68 3.35
N VAL A 171 -1.78 -0.47 4.03
CA VAL A 171 -2.70 -0.73 5.14
C VAL A 171 -1.87 -1.27 6.31
N ARG A 172 -1.90 -0.54 7.44
CA ARG A 172 -1.20 -0.88 8.69
C ARG A 172 0.32 -1.12 8.52
N ASN A 173 1.00 -0.29 7.71
CA ASN A 173 2.43 -0.40 7.35
C ASN A 173 2.82 -1.59 6.47
N PHE A 174 1.84 -2.22 5.83
CA PHE A 174 2.06 -3.24 4.82
C PHE A 174 1.57 -2.74 3.47
N GLU A 175 2.33 -3.05 2.44
CA GLU A 175 1.96 -2.81 1.06
C GLU A 175 1.16 -4.00 0.56
N TRP A 176 -0.06 -3.75 0.10
CA TRP A 176 -0.99 -4.75 -0.39
C TRP A 176 -1.32 -4.49 -1.85
N PHE A 177 -1.53 -5.57 -2.61
CA PHE A 177 -2.02 -5.49 -3.99
C PHE A 177 -2.67 -6.81 -4.40
N ILE A 178 -3.59 -6.72 -5.36
CA ILE A 178 -4.16 -7.87 -6.04
C ILE A 178 -3.24 -8.24 -7.21
N LYS A 179 -3.02 -9.54 -7.41
CA LYS A 179 -2.44 -10.11 -8.62
C LYS A 179 -3.44 -11.10 -9.18
N THR A 180 -3.73 -10.98 -10.47
CA THR A 180 -4.48 -12.01 -11.19
C THR A 180 -3.69 -12.51 -12.39
N ARG A 181 -3.85 -13.79 -12.71
CA ARG A 181 -3.23 -14.41 -13.89
C ARG A 181 -4.29 -15.18 -14.67
N LEU A 182 -4.27 -15.08 -15.98
CA LEU A 182 -5.06 -15.94 -16.86
C LEU A 182 -4.15 -17.06 -17.38
N ASN A 183 -4.53 -18.29 -17.07
CA ASN A 183 -3.81 -19.48 -17.48
C ASN A 183 -4.23 -19.91 -18.88
N GLU A 184 -3.25 -20.37 -19.67
CA GLU A 184 -3.43 -20.69 -21.09
C GLU A 184 -4.15 -22.02 -21.31
N ASP A 185 -3.81 -23.03 -20.52
CA ASP A 185 -4.20 -24.41 -20.83
C ASP A 185 -5.68 -24.71 -20.56
N ASP A 186 -6.25 -24.06 -19.54
CA ASP A 186 -7.59 -24.33 -19.04
C ASP A 186 -8.50 -23.09 -19.04
N GLY A 187 -7.97 -21.91 -19.40
CA GLY A 187 -8.70 -20.64 -19.30
C GLY A 187 -9.07 -20.29 -17.85
N GLU A 188 -8.39 -20.89 -16.88
CA GLU A 188 -8.60 -20.59 -15.47
C GLU A 188 -7.92 -19.26 -15.10
N MET A 189 -8.62 -18.51 -14.27
CA MET A 189 -8.11 -17.29 -13.67
C MET A 189 -7.55 -17.63 -12.29
N GLU A 190 -6.30 -17.28 -12.03
CA GLU A 190 -5.71 -17.30 -10.69
C GLU A 190 -5.95 -15.93 -10.04
N PHE A 191 -6.34 -15.90 -8.76
CA PHE A 191 -6.59 -14.66 -8.04
C PHE A 191 -5.88 -14.65 -6.69
N TYR A 192 -4.96 -13.69 -6.50
CA TYR A 192 -4.16 -13.58 -5.29
C TYR A 192 -4.17 -12.16 -4.73
N LEU A 193 -4.12 -12.10 -3.41
CA LEU A 193 -3.81 -10.93 -2.62
C LEU A 193 -2.39 -11.10 -2.06
N PHE A 194 -1.56 -10.10 -2.34
CA PHE A 194 -0.18 -10.04 -1.88
C PHE A 194 -0.06 -9.03 -0.74
N CYS A 195 0.84 -9.35 0.21
CA CYS A 195 1.21 -8.47 1.32
C CYS A 195 2.74 -8.43 1.42
N ASN A 196 3.31 -7.24 1.23
CA ASN A 196 4.73 -6.94 1.40
C ASN A 196 4.92 -6.08 2.65
N SER A 197 5.97 -6.36 3.43
CA SER A 197 6.42 -5.43 4.48
C SER A 197 7.09 -4.22 3.84
N ILE A 198 6.71 -3.01 4.28
CA ILE A 198 7.37 -1.77 3.83
C ILE A 198 8.74 -1.62 4.51
N GLU A 199 8.82 -2.00 5.79
CA GLU A 199 10.09 -2.01 6.50
C GLU A 199 10.92 -3.22 6.07
N LYS A 200 12.22 -3.03 5.84
CA LYS A 200 13.25 -4.10 5.65
C LYS A 200 13.42 -5.01 6.88
N SER A 201 12.51 -4.91 7.84
CA SER A 201 12.47 -5.68 9.07
C SER A 201 11.92 -7.08 8.77
N ASN A 202 12.79 -8.08 8.86
CA ASN A 202 12.48 -9.49 8.62
C ASN A 202 11.53 -10.14 9.66
N VAL A 203 10.93 -9.38 10.58
CA VAL A 203 10.30 -9.97 11.78
C VAL A 203 9.00 -9.29 12.23
N PHE A 204 8.07 -9.03 11.31
CA PHE A 204 6.69 -8.73 11.69
C PHE A 204 5.75 -9.82 11.18
N SER A 205 4.97 -10.40 12.10
CA SER A 205 3.84 -11.25 11.74
C SER A 205 2.58 -10.39 11.74
N VAL A 206 1.97 -10.23 10.56
CA VAL A 206 0.62 -9.68 10.46
C VAL A 206 -0.34 -10.83 10.58
N LYS A 207 -1.26 -10.74 11.54
CA LYS A 207 -2.39 -11.65 11.55
C LYS A 207 -3.40 -11.13 10.55
N VAL A 208 -3.37 -11.74 9.38
CA VAL A 208 -4.36 -11.59 8.32
C VAL A 208 -5.29 -12.78 8.47
N ASN A 209 -6.59 -12.62 8.25
CA ASN A 209 -7.55 -13.71 8.44
C ASN A 209 -7.45 -14.85 7.39
N ALA A 210 -6.28 -15.08 6.79
CA ALA A 210 -5.92 -16.28 6.05
C ALA A 210 -4.64 -16.84 6.71
N GLU A 211 -4.69 -18.05 7.23
CA GLU A 211 -3.55 -18.62 7.96
C GLU A 211 -2.45 -19.05 6.98
N SER A 212 -1.32 -18.35 7.02
CA SER A 212 0.00 -18.90 6.65
C SER A 212 1.07 -18.35 7.60
N ASP A 213 1.92 -19.23 8.14
CA ASP A 213 3.04 -18.85 9.00
C ASP A 213 4.19 -18.27 8.13
N LEU A 214 4.43 -16.96 8.26
CA LEU A 214 5.31 -16.17 7.39
C LEU A 214 6.81 -16.51 7.51
N LYS A 215 7.42 -16.85 6.35
CA LYS A 215 8.75 -16.35 5.96
C LYS A 215 8.68 -15.76 4.54
N ASN A 216 8.85 -14.44 4.49
CA ASN A 216 9.19 -13.54 3.38
C ASN A 216 8.17 -13.11 2.31
N PHE A 217 7.13 -13.86 1.94
CA PHE A 217 6.04 -13.32 1.10
C PHE A 217 4.76 -14.10 1.36
N SER A 218 3.75 -13.50 2.01
CA SER A 218 2.46 -14.17 2.16
C SER A 218 1.61 -13.89 0.92
N ARG A 219 1.41 -14.92 0.10
CA ARG A 219 0.41 -14.95 -0.97
C ARG A 219 -0.84 -15.62 -0.44
N TYR A 220 -1.97 -14.95 -0.55
CA TYR A 220 -3.28 -15.50 -0.20
C TYR A 220 -4.17 -15.48 -1.43
N GLY A 221 -4.75 -16.60 -1.82
CA GLY A 221 -5.57 -16.60 -3.02
C GLY A 221 -6.03 -17.97 -3.46
N TYR A 222 -6.67 -17.99 -4.63
CA TYR A 222 -7.11 -19.19 -5.30
C TYR A 222 -6.26 -19.39 -6.56
N PRO A 223 -5.47 -20.47 -6.63
CA PRO A 223 -4.77 -20.82 -7.86
C PRO A 223 -5.76 -21.14 -8.99
N LYS A 224 -6.96 -21.63 -8.64
CA LYS A 224 -8.05 -21.90 -9.58
C LYS A 224 -9.30 -21.15 -9.10
N PHE A 225 -9.43 -19.87 -9.45
CA PHE A 225 -10.54 -19.03 -8.97
C PHE A 225 -11.83 -19.35 -9.71
N THR A 226 -11.81 -19.26 -11.04
CA THR A 226 -12.94 -19.58 -11.94
C THR A 226 -12.43 -19.61 -13.38
N ASN A 227 -13.27 -20.05 -14.33
CA ASN A 227 -12.96 -20.06 -15.75
C ASN A 227 -13.40 -18.76 -16.42
N ILE A 228 -12.66 -18.28 -17.42
CA ILE A 228 -13.01 -17.05 -18.15
C ILE A 228 -14.40 -17.11 -18.80
N ASN A 229 -14.83 -18.27 -19.28
CA ASN A 229 -16.17 -18.44 -19.85
C ASN A 229 -17.27 -18.34 -18.77
N GLU A 230 -16.98 -18.74 -17.53
CA GLU A 230 -17.91 -18.54 -16.41
C GLU A 230 -17.98 -17.07 -16.01
N ILE A 231 -16.84 -16.36 -15.99
CA ILE A 231 -16.81 -14.92 -15.73
C ILE A 231 -17.62 -14.15 -16.77
N MET A 232 -17.40 -14.43 -18.05
CA MET A 232 -18.07 -13.75 -19.16
C MET A 232 -19.54 -14.16 -19.33
N ASN A 233 -20.03 -15.15 -18.57
CA ASN A 233 -21.44 -15.54 -18.63
C ASN A 233 -22.33 -14.45 -18.02
N PRO A 234 -23.18 -13.76 -18.80
CA PRO A 234 -24.01 -12.66 -18.30
C PRO A 234 -24.96 -13.10 -17.18
N ALA A 235 -25.39 -14.37 -17.18
CA ALA A 235 -26.27 -14.92 -16.16
C ALA A 235 -25.62 -14.99 -14.77
N LYS A 236 -24.28 -15.03 -14.70
CA LYS A 236 -23.51 -15.04 -13.44
C LYS A 236 -23.33 -13.65 -12.86
N GLY A 237 -23.38 -12.61 -13.69
CA GLY A 237 -23.29 -11.20 -13.28
C GLY A 237 -21.91 -10.75 -12.79
N TYR A 238 -20.84 -11.50 -13.11
CA TYR A 238 -19.45 -11.09 -12.82
C TYR A 238 -18.91 -10.08 -13.85
N TYR A 239 -19.35 -10.22 -15.09
CA TYR A 239 -18.95 -9.42 -16.24
C TYR A 239 -20.05 -8.42 -16.60
N ASP A 240 -19.68 -7.14 -16.69
CA ASP A 240 -20.56 -6.09 -17.21
C ASP A 240 -20.44 -6.06 -18.73
N THR A 241 -21.47 -6.55 -19.43
CA THR A 241 -21.50 -6.61 -20.89
C THR A 241 -21.59 -5.24 -21.56
N ASN A 242 -22.10 -4.22 -20.86
CA ASN A 242 -22.26 -2.89 -21.43
C ASN A 242 -20.94 -2.11 -21.41
N GLU A 243 -20.17 -2.30 -20.34
CA GLU A 243 -18.90 -1.59 -20.11
C GLU A 243 -17.66 -2.45 -20.46
N ASP A 244 -17.86 -3.72 -20.83
CA ASP A 244 -16.81 -4.72 -21.08
C ASP A 244 -15.79 -4.76 -19.93
N LEU A 245 -16.27 -4.93 -18.70
CA LEU A 245 -15.39 -4.93 -17.53
C LEU A 245 -15.73 -5.97 -16.48
N ILE A 246 -14.74 -6.28 -15.65
CA ILE A 246 -14.91 -7.05 -14.42
C ILE A 246 -14.32 -6.28 -13.24
N THR A 247 -14.85 -6.53 -12.05
CA THR A 247 -14.36 -5.93 -10.81
C THR A 247 -14.00 -7.00 -9.79
N LEU A 248 -12.72 -7.04 -9.40
CA LEU A 248 -12.21 -7.90 -8.36
C LEU A 248 -12.09 -7.12 -7.05
N LYS A 249 -12.61 -7.66 -5.95
CA LYS A 249 -12.59 -7.01 -4.63
C LYS A 249 -11.97 -7.91 -3.58
N ALA A 250 -11.09 -7.35 -2.76
CA ALA A 250 -10.52 -8.00 -1.59
C ALA A 250 -10.77 -7.14 -0.34
N ASN A 251 -11.53 -7.68 0.60
CA ASN A 251 -11.81 -7.03 1.89
C ASN A 251 -10.71 -7.37 2.89
N LEU A 252 -9.91 -6.38 3.28
CA LEU A 252 -8.85 -6.51 4.25
C LEU A 252 -9.39 -6.33 5.67
N LYS A 253 -9.10 -7.30 6.54
CA LYS A 253 -9.20 -7.15 7.98
C LYS A 253 -7.83 -7.47 8.57
N ALA A 254 -7.02 -6.42 8.74
CA ALA A 254 -5.68 -6.53 9.30
C ALA A 254 -5.67 -6.03 10.75
N GLU A 255 -5.26 -6.90 11.67
CA GLU A 255 -4.99 -6.49 13.06
C GLU A 255 -3.66 -5.71 13.12
N LEU A 256 -3.52 -4.83 14.13
CA LEU A 256 -2.24 -4.17 14.39
C LEU A 256 -1.15 -5.24 14.66
N PRO A 257 0.04 -5.12 14.04
CA PRO A 257 1.10 -6.09 14.25
C PRO A 257 1.47 -6.14 15.73
N LEU A 258 1.26 -7.29 16.36
CA LEU A 258 1.65 -7.50 17.75
C LEU A 258 3.16 -7.67 17.81
N LYS A 259 3.85 -6.79 18.53
CA LYS A 259 5.25 -7.04 18.92
C LYS A 259 5.27 -8.36 19.70
N LYS A 260 5.87 -9.41 19.12
CA LYS A 260 6.03 -10.71 19.78
C LYS A 260 6.82 -10.51 21.08
N ARG A 261 6.11 -10.42 22.21
CA ARG A 261 6.71 -10.64 23.53
C ARG A 261 6.99 -12.14 23.62
N LYS A 262 8.24 -12.52 23.86
CA LYS A 262 8.73 -13.91 23.79
C LYS A 262 8.00 -14.95 24.67
N ASN A 263 7.01 -14.56 25.48
CA ASN A 263 6.37 -15.44 26.47
C ASN A 263 4.83 -15.36 26.35
N ARG A 264 4.16 -16.26 25.60
CA ARG A 264 2.74 -16.61 25.86
C ARG A 264 2.24 -17.86 25.10
N LYS A 265 1.49 -18.70 25.82
CA LYS A 265 0.82 -19.93 25.36
C LYS A 265 -0.23 -19.62 24.28
N LYS A 266 -0.25 -20.43 23.21
CA LYS A 266 -1.15 -20.32 22.05
C LYS A 266 -2.60 -20.67 22.44
N GLY A 267 -3.52 -19.70 22.38
CA GLY A 267 -4.96 -19.95 22.31
C GLY A 267 -5.43 -19.89 20.86
N LYS A 268 -6.10 -20.94 20.37
CA LYS A 268 -6.63 -21.00 19.00
C LYS A 268 -7.85 -20.07 18.87
N LYS A 269 -7.81 -19.14 17.92
CA LYS A 269 -8.97 -18.37 17.43
C LYS A 269 -9.09 -18.63 15.93
N ASN A 270 -10.23 -19.15 15.50
CA ASN A 270 -10.55 -19.39 14.09
C ASN A 270 -10.96 -18.07 13.42
N ASN A 271 -10.36 -17.76 12.27
CA ASN A 271 -10.59 -16.52 11.53
C ASN A 271 -10.70 -16.83 10.01
N TYR A 272 -11.53 -16.06 9.28
CA TYR A 272 -11.87 -16.30 7.86
C TYR A 272 -11.49 -15.11 6.95
N LEU A 273 -10.93 -15.41 5.77
CA LEU A 273 -10.78 -14.47 4.65
C LEU A 273 -11.91 -14.75 3.66
N THR A 274 -12.58 -13.70 3.19
CA THR A 274 -13.64 -13.85 2.19
C THR A 274 -13.24 -13.06 0.96
N PHE A 275 -13.12 -13.78 -0.14
CA PHE A 275 -12.96 -13.19 -1.46
C PHE A 275 -14.31 -13.26 -2.16
N SER A 276 -14.65 -12.22 -2.90
CA SER A 276 -15.87 -12.18 -3.68
C SER A 276 -15.62 -11.39 -4.95
N ALA A 277 -15.95 -11.97 -6.09
CA ALA A 277 -16.27 -11.19 -7.27
C ALA A 277 -17.68 -10.62 -7.04
N CYS A 278 -17.80 -9.29 -7.00
CA CYS A 278 -19.07 -8.63 -6.77
C CYS A 278 -19.55 -7.98 -8.06
N LYS A 279 -20.86 -8.05 -8.29
CA LYS A 279 -21.54 -7.23 -9.29
C LYS A 279 -21.24 -5.75 -9.01
N THR A 280 -21.01 -4.96 -10.05
CA THR A 280 -20.86 -3.51 -9.94
C THR A 280 -22.24 -2.93 -9.60
N ASP A 281 -22.43 -2.45 -8.38
CA ASP A 281 -23.64 -1.72 -8.02
C ASP A 281 -23.55 -0.35 -8.67
N HIS A 282 -24.13 -0.21 -9.86
CA HIS A 282 -24.36 1.10 -10.47
C HIS A 282 -25.42 1.82 -9.63
N GLN A 283 -24.96 2.57 -8.63
CA GLN A 283 -25.79 3.60 -8.00
C GLN A 283 -26.07 4.66 -9.05
N SER A 284 -27.22 4.52 -9.70
CA SER A 284 -27.76 5.54 -10.59
C SER A 284 -27.95 6.79 -9.76
N GLN A 285 -27.05 7.77 -9.92
CA GLN A 285 -27.29 9.12 -9.41
C GLN A 285 -28.51 9.65 -10.18
N LYS A 286 -29.66 9.66 -9.52
CA LYS A 286 -30.85 10.40 -9.94
C LYS A 286 -30.73 11.85 -9.49
#